data_AF-A0A3C7W0B2-F1
#
_entry.id   AF-A0A3C7W0B2-F1
#
_cell.length_a   1.000
_cell.length_b   1.000
_cell.length_c   1.000
_cell.angle_alpha   90.00
_cell.angle_beta   90.00
_cell.angle_gamma   90.00
#
_symmetry.space_group_name_H-M   'P 1'
#
loop_
_entity.id
_entity.type
_entity.pdbx_description
1 polymer ?
#
loop_
_entity_poly.entity_id
_entity_poly.type
_entity_poly.pdbx_seq_one_letter_code
_entity_poly.pdbx_strand_id
1 'polypeptide(L)' 'MRRVMYSHLEHIYLGYVGRDASAAPAAGYMALHLEQQQRFINEALTLPASAA' A
#
# COMPACT_ATOMS: atom_id res chain seq x y z
N MET A 1 -1.72 13.80 5.10
CA MET A 1 -2.66 12.93 5.85
C MET A 1 -2.13 12.46 7.19
N ARG A 2 -0.90 11.94 7.31
CA ARG A 2 -0.33 11.44 8.57
C ARG A 2 -0.54 12.36 9.79
N ARG A 3 -0.18 13.65 9.67
CA ARG A 3 -0.30 14.62 10.76
C ARG A 3 -1.74 14.79 11.25
N VAL A 4 -2.69 14.94 10.32
CA VAL A 4 -4.12 15.12 10.65
C VAL A 4 -4.67 13.88 11.33
N MET A 5 -4.31 12.69 10.82
CA MET A 5 -4.75 11.41 11.37
C MET A 5 -4.24 11.22 12.79
N TYR A 6 -2.96 11.54 13.04
CA TYR A 6 -2.38 11.51 14.38
C TYR A 6 -3.11 12.45 15.35
N SER A 7 -3.49 13.65 14.92
CA SER A 7 -4.22 14.60 15.77
C SER A 7 -5.62 14.14 16.21
N HIS A 8 -6.24 13.17 15.52
CA HIS A 8 -7.60 12.69 15.83
C HIS A 8 -7.63 11.22 16.28
N LEU A 9 -6.61 10.43 15.93
CA LEU A 9 -6.52 8.99 16.09
C LEU A 9 -5.08 8.60 16.48
N GLU A 10 -4.62 9.05 17.65
CA GLU A 10 -3.23 8.91 18.11
C GLU A 10 -2.74 7.44 18.16
N HIS A 11 -3.65 6.51 18.40
CA HIS A 11 -3.36 5.08 18.48
C HIS A 11 -3.37 4.35 17.12
N ILE A 12 -3.73 5.03 16.03
CA ILE A 12 -3.81 4.43 14.69
C ILE A 12 -2.65 4.94 13.84
N TYR A 13 -1.77 4.03 13.41
CA TYR A 13 -0.66 4.37 12.53
C TYR A 13 -1.07 4.30 11.05
N LEU A 14 -0.76 5.35 10.29
CA LEU A 14 -0.98 5.39 8.85
C LEU A 14 0.12 4.64 8.09
N GLY A 15 -0.21 3.44 7.59
CA GLY A 15 0.61 2.64 6.69
C GLY A 15 0.47 3.02 5.20
N TYR A 16 1.33 2.43 4.37
CA TYR A 16 1.31 2.54 2.91
C TYR A 16 1.43 1.14 2.30
N VAL A 17 0.63 0.88 1.27
CA VAL A 17 0.72 -0.30 0.42
C VAL A 17 0.58 0.16 -1.02
N GLY A 18 1.47 -0.27 -1.90
CA GLY A 18 1.49 0.15 -3.29
C GLY A 18 2.64 -0.46 -4.08
N ARG A 19 2.97 0.14 -5.23
CA ARG A 19 4.09 -0.33 -6.06
C ARG A 19 5.43 0.03 -5.42
N ASP A 20 6.43 -0.79 -5.71
CA ASP A 20 7.83 -0.48 -5.41
C ASP A 20 8.28 0.78 -6.14
N ALA A 21 9.23 1.50 -5.54
CA ALA A 21 9.78 2.71 -6.12
C ALA A 21 10.46 2.39 -7.47
N SER A 22 10.11 3.15 -8.50
CA SER A 22 10.63 3.01 -9.86
C SER A 22 10.81 4.39 -10.49
N ALA A 23 11.83 4.54 -11.34
CA ALA A 23 12.03 5.75 -12.13
C ALA A 23 10.91 5.96 -13.16
N ALA A 24 10.39 4.86 -13.72
CA ALA A 24 9.22 4.88 -14.60
C ALA A 24 7.93 4.83 -13.77
N PRO A 25 6.85 5.50 -14.22
CA PRO A 25 5.58 5.56 -13.47
C PRO A 25 4.85 4.21 -13.42
N ALA A 26 5.07 3.32 -14.39
CA ALA A 26 4.44 2.01 -14.46
C ALA A 26 5.31 1.00 -15.25
N ALA A 27 5.01 -0.28 -15.07
CA ALA A 27 5.55 -1.33 -15.92
C ALA A 27 5.06 -1.17 -17.38
N GLY A 28 5.97 -1.29 -18.35
CA GLY A 28 5.64 -1.24 -19.77
C GLY A 28 5.01 -2.53 -20.32
N TYR A 29 5.16 -3.65 -19.60
CA TYR A 29 4.56 -4.94 -19.95
C TYR A 29 3.26 -5.14 -19.18
N MET A 30 2.16 -5.40 -19.92
CA MET A 30 0.84 -5.57 -19.32
C MET A 30 0.80 -6.71 -18.27
N ALA A 31 1.47 -7.83 -18.54
CA ALA A 31 1.53 -8.95 -17.61
C ALA A 31 2.13 -8.53 -16.25
N LEU A 32 3.26 -7.81 -16.28
CA LEU A 32 3.91 -7.30 -15.07
C LEU A 32 3.03 -6.24 -14.37
N HIS A 33 2.33 -5.40 -15.13
CA HIS A 33 1.40 -4.42 -14.57
C HIS A 33 0.28 -5.07 -13.75
N LEU A 34 -0.34 -6.12 -14.30
CA LEU A 34 -1.41 -6.88 -13.65
C LEU A 34 -0.90 -7.62 -12.42
N GLU A 35 0.27 -8.24 -12.52
CA GLU A 35 0.90 -8.93 -11.40
C GLU A 35 1.15 -7.98 -10.22
N GLN A 36 1.75 -6.82 -10.48
CA GLN A 36 1.98 -5.80 -9.45
C GLN A 36 0.67 -5.33 -8.82
N GLN A 37 -0.37 -5.11 -9.64
CA GLN A 37 -1.67 -4.66 -9.17
C GLN A 37 -2.34 -5.68 -8.25
N GLN A 38 -2.36 -6.95 -8.65
CA GLN A 38 -2.93 -8.01 -7.83
C GLN A 38 -2.20 -8.12 -6.47
N ARG A 39 -0.87 -7.98 -6.49
CA ARG A 39 -0.03 -8.07 -5.29
C ARG A 39 -0.39 -7.02 -4.25
N PHE A 40 -0.33 -5.73 -4.60
CA PHE A 40 -0.56 -4.68 -3.61
C PHE A 40 -2.04 -4.55 -3.21
N ILE A 41 -2.99 -4.95 -4.07
CA ILE A 41 -4.41 -5.02 -3.68
C ILE A 41 -4.61 -6.09 -2.60
N ASN A 42 -4.04 -7.29 -2.82
CA ASN A 42 -4.13 -8.37 -1.84
C ASN A 42 -3.47 -7.97 -0.52
N GLU A 43 -2.30 -7.35 -0.58
CA GLU A 43 -1.61 -6.84 0.62
C GLU A 43 -2.44 -5.78 1.36
N ALA A 44 -3.06 -4.83 0.66
CA ALA A 44 -3.86 -3.77 1.27
C ALA A 44 -5.14 -4.29 1.95
N LEU A 45 -5.69 -5.40 1.46
CA LEU A 45 -6.94 -6.00 1.96
C LEU A 45 -6.71 -7.17 2.92
N THR A 46 -5.45 -7.59 3.12
CA THR A 46 -5.11 -8.63 4.08
C THR A 46 -4.91 -8.00 5.46
N LEU A 47 -5.50 -8.59 6.50
CA LEU A 47 -5.28 -8.12 7.86
C LEU A 47 -3.82 -8.35 8.24
N PRO A 48 -3.09 -7.31 8.71
CA PRO A 48 -1.74 -7.50 9.19
C PRO A 48 -1.76 -8.41 10.42
N ALA A 49 -0.77 -9.30 10.54
CA ALA A 49 -0.65 -10.20 11.69
C ALA A 49 -0.55 -9.46 13.05
N SER A 50 -0.20 -8.17 13.05
CA SER A 50 -0.17 -7.31 14.23
C SER A 50 -1.56 -6.86 14.73
N ALA A 51 -2.64 -7.22 14.02
CA ALA A 51 -4.01 -6.87 14.39
C ALA A 51 -4.76 -7.99 15.13
N ALA A 52 -4.10 -9.12 15.43
CA ALA A 52 -4.59 -10.21 16.29
C ALA A 52 -3.87 -10.20 17.63
#